data_AF-A0A1G2HUB8-F1
#
_entry.id   AF-A0A1G2HUB8-F1
#
_cell.length_a   1.000
_cell.length_b   1.000
_cell.length_c   1.000
_cell.angle_alpha   90.00
_cell.angle_beta   90.00
_cell.angle_gamma   90.00
#
_symmetry.space_group_name_H-M   'P 1'
#
loop_
_entity.id
_entity.type
_entity.pdbx_description
1 polymer ?
#
loop_
_entity_poly.entity_id
_entity_poly.type
_entity_poly.pdbx_seq_one_letter_code
_entity_poly.pdbx_strand_id
1 'polypeptide(L)'
;MGFGISQLMPLEVQKKERESSQNLVHRFTKVVRQSGILLQVRSKQFRKKAKSVLAKKKSALRKVELRAKKRIAEKLEKPKA
;
A
#
# COMPACT_ATOMS: atom_id res chain seq x y z
N MET A 1 -1.03 17.59 1.81
CA MET A 1 0.13 17.39 0.92
C MET A 1 0.07 16.00 0.32
N GLY A 2 -0.42 15.89 -0.92
CA GLY A 2 -0.43 14.63 -1.65
C GLY A 2 0.90 14.46 -2.37
N PHE A 3 1.68 13.44 -2.00
CA PHE A 3 2.90 13.11 -2.73
C PHE A 3 2.52 12.39 -4.02
N GLY A 4 2.51 13.17 -5.11
CA GLY A 4 2.44 12.68 -6.48
C GLY A 4 3.64 11.80 -6.77
N ILE A 5 3.37 10.59 -7.24
CA ILE A 5 4.38 9.60 -7.62
C ILE A 5 4.85 9.97 -9.03
N SER A 6 5.84 10.84 -9.12
CA SER A 6 6.68 11.00 -10.32
C SER A 6 8.13 10.75 -9.91
N GLN A 7 8.83 9.96 -10.72
CA GLN A 7 10.24 9.51 -10.58
C GLN A 7 10.40 8.19 -9.80
N LEU A 8 10.91 7.18 -10.50
CA LEU A 8 11.59 6.01 -9.92
C LEU A 8 12.80 6.53 -9.14
N MET A 9 12.62 6.92 -7.88
CA MET A 9 13.74 7.07 -6.97
C MET A 9 14.18 5.67 -6.55
N PRO A 10 15.47 5.29 -6.67
CA PRO A 10 15.98 4.15 -5.93
C PRO A 10 15.69 4.40 -4.45
N LEU A 11 15.08 3.40 -3.80
CA LEU A 11 14.69 3.50 -2.40
C LEU A 11 15.96 3.34 -1.55
N GLU A 12 16.59 4.47 -1.28
CA GLU A 12 17.88 4.53 -0.60
C GLU A 12 17.70 4.93 0.88
N VAL A 13 18.26 4.13 1.78
CA VAL A 13 18.24 4.42 3.22
C VAL A 13 19.66 4.36 3.74
N GLN A 14 20.22 5.54 4.01
CA GLN A 14 21.58 5.68 4.54
C GLN A 14 21.60 5.58 6.08
N LYS A 15 22.67 4.99 6.60
CA LYS A 15 22.90 4.87 8.04
C LYS A 15 23.11 6.25 8.64
N LYS A 16 22.42 6.54 9.75
CA LYS A 16 22.64 7.78 10.51
C LYS A 16 23.77 7.61 11.53
N GLU A 17 24.38 8.70 11.95
CA GLU A 17 25.33 8.68 13.06
C GLU A 17 24.69 8.08 14.32
N ARG A 18 25.43 7.20 15.01
CA ARG A 18 25.01 6.47 16.21
C ARG A 18 23.79 5.53 16.03
N GLU A 19 23.43 5.18 14.80
CA GLU A 19 22.38 4.19 14.54
C GLU A 19 22.89 2.75 14.67
N SER A 20 22.13 1.90 15.37
CA SER A 20 22.35 0.45 15.37
C SER A 20 21.90 -0.18 14.05
N SER A 21 22.57 -1.25 13.61
CA SER A 21 22.23 -1.95 12.37
C SER A 21 20.77 -2.43 12.34
N GLN A 22 20.21 -2.81 13.50
CA GLN A 22 18.82 -3.25 13.62
C GLN A 22 17.82 -2.11 13.33
N ASN A 23 18.09 -0.91 13.84
CA ASN A 23 17.24 0.26 13.60
C ASN A 23 17.26 0.66 12.11
N LEU A 24 18.42 0.55 11.46
CA LEU A 24 18.56 0.79 10.03
C LEU A 24 17.67 -0.17 9.21
N VAL A 25 17.71 -1.48 9.51
CA VAL A 25 16.88 -2.50 8.85
C VAL A 25 15.38 -2.25 9.08
N HIS A 26 15.00 -1.84 10.29
CA HIS A 26 13.60 -1.51 10.59
C HIS A 26 13.12 -0.33 9.74
N ARG A 27 13.90 0.75 9.64
CA ARG A 27 13.56 1.90 8.80
C ARG A 27 13.49 1.51 7.34
N PHE A 28 14.48 0.77 6.84
CA PHE A 28 14.48 0.26 5.47
C PHE A 28 13.19 -0.51 5.18
N THR A 29 12.82 -1.45 6.06
CA THR A 29 11.58 -2.23 5.92
C THR A 29 10.33 -1.35 5.91
N LYS A 30 10.27 -0.33 6.77
CA LYS A 30 9.16 0.63 6.82
C LYS A 30 9.06 1.44 5.52
N VAL A 31 10.18 1.96 5.01
CA VAL A 31 10.21 2.74 3.77
C VAL A 31 9.83 1.87 2.57
N VAL A 32 10.35 0.64 2.48
CA VAL A 32 9.97 -0.34 1.43
C VAL A 32 8.46 -0.60 1.47
N ARG A 33 7.88 -0.82 2.66
CA ARG A 33 6.44 -1.06 2.80
C ARG A 33 5.61 0.16 2.41
N GLN A 34 6.02 1.36 2.84
CA GLN A 34 5.31 2.62 2.55
C GLN A 34 5.39 3.01 1.07
N SER A 35 6.51 2.75 0.41
CA SER A 35 6.68 3.03 -1.02
C SER A 35 5.75 2.22 -1.92
N GLY A 36 5.25 1.07 -1.44
CA GLY A 36 4.40 0.18 -2.23
C GLY A 36 5.14 -0.52 -3.38
N ILE A 37 6.48 -0.42 -3.46
CA ILE A 37 7.26 -1.00 -4.57
C ILE A 37 7.04 -2.51 -4.73
N LEU A 38 6.92 -3.24 -3.62
CA LEU A 38 6.62 -4.69 -3.63
C LEU A 38 5.26 -4.99 -4.26
N LEU A 39 4.24 -4.17 -3.98
CA LEU A 39 2.91 -4.33 -4.57
C LEU A 39 2.94 -4.01 -6.07
N GLN A 40 3.68 -2.98 -6.46
CA GLN A 40 3.86 -2.64 -7.87
C GLN A 40 4.55 -3.78 -8.64
N VAL A 41 5.69 -4.28 -8.15
CA VAL A 41 6.43 -5.38 -8.77
C VAL A 41 5.55 -6.63 -8.87
N ARG A 42 4.89 -7.04 -7.78
CA ARG A 42 3.97 -8.18 -7.78
C ARG A 42 2.80 -8.01 -8.74
N SER A 43 2.30 -6.78 -8.91
CA SER A 43 1.20 -6.50 -9.84
C SER A 43 1.63 -6.65 -11.30
N LYS A 44 2.89 -6.33 -11.61
CA LYS A 44 3.50 -6.34 -12.94
C LYS A 44 4.18 -7.68 -13.30
N GLN A 45 4.38 -8.57 -12.33
CA GLN A 45 5.04 -9.87 -12.52
C GLN A 45 4.46 -10.70 -13.68
N PHE A 46 3.14 -10.63 -13.90
CA PHE A 46 2.47 -11.35 -14.97
C PHE A 46 1.64 -10.41 -15.85
N ARG A 47 1.68 -10.66 -17.16
CA ARG A 47 0.80 -9.95 -18.11
C ARG A 47 -0.66 -10.31 -17.83
N LYS A 48 -1.50 -9.30 -17.60
CA LYS A 48 -2.94 -9.47 -17.41
C LYS A 48 -3.70 -8.94 -18.62
N LYS A 49 -4.74 -9.66 -19.05
CA LYS A 49 -5.69 -9.16 -20.06
C LYS A 49 -6.49 -7.99 -19.48
N ALA A 50 -6.88 -7.05 -20.34
CA ALA A 50 -7.75 -5.95 -19.93
C ALA A 50 -9.11 -6.50 -19.45
N LYS A 51 -9.64 -5.92 -18.37
CA LYS A 51 -10.97 -6.31 -17.84
C LYS A 51 -12.07 -5.87 -18.80
N SER A 52 -13.09 -6.70 -18.98
CA SER A 52 -14.32 -6.34 -19.67
C SER A 52 -15.08 -5.23 -18.94
N VAL A 53 -16.01 -4.55 -19.63
CA VAL A 53 -16.83 -3.46 -19.06
C VAL A 53 -17.60 -3.95 -17.83
N LEU A 54 -18.23 -5.13 -17.91
CA LEU A 54 -18.96 -5.74 -16.80
C LEU A 54 -18.03 -6.04 -15.61
N ALA A 55 -16.84 -6.60 -15.86
CA ALA A 55 -15.87 -6.89 -14.82
C ALA A 55 -15.36 -5.61 -14.12
N LYS A 56 -15.22 -4.50 -14.86
CA LYS A 56 -14.90 -3.18 -14.27
C LYS A 56 -16.04 -2.69 -13.36
N LYS A 57 -17.29 -2.74 -13.83
CA LYS A 57 -18.48 -2.35 -13.04
C LYS A 57 -18.61 -3.17 -11.75
N LYS A 58 -18.54 -4.50 -11.85
CA LYS A 58 -18.59 -5.41 -10.68
C LYS A 58 -17.48 -5.11 -9.67
N SER A 59 -16.26 -4.84 -10.15
CA SER A 59 -15.15 -4.47 -9.28
C SER A 59 -15.37 -3.13 -8.58
N ALA A 60 -16.03 -2.16 -9.22
CA ALA A 60 -16.35 -0.87 -8.62
C ALA A 60 -17.42 -1.01 -7.53
N LEU A 61 -18.51 -1.74 -7.81
CA LEU A 61 -19.57 -2.04 -6.83
C LEU A 61 -19.00 -2.73 -5.60
N ARG A 62 -18.13 -3.73 -5.79
CA ARG A 62 -17.48 -4.43 -4.68
C ARG A 62 -16.64 -3.50 -3.79
N LYS A 63 -15.97 -2.49 -4.36
CA LYS A 63 -15.22 -1.50 -3.56
C LYS A 63 -16.14 -0.65 -2.70
N VAL A 64 -17.30 -0.27 -3.22
CA VAL A 64 -18.31 0.51 -2.49
C VAL A 64 -18.87 -0.31 -1.32
N GLU A 65 -19.25 -1.56 -1.57
CA GLU A 65 -19.71 -2.48 -0.53
C GLU A 65 -18.69 -2.65 0.61
N LEU A 66 -17.42 -2.89 0.25
CA LEU A 66 -16.36 -3.08 1.24
C LEU A 66 -16.13 -1.81 2.08
N ARG A 67 -16.20 -0.63 1.46
CA ARG A 67 -16.13 0.64 2.20
C ARG A 67 -17.30 0.79 3.18
N ALA A 68 -18.52 0.43 2.76
CA ALA A 68 -19.67 0.47 3.64
C ALA A 68 -19.51 -0.50 4.82
N LYS A 69 -19.10 -1.74 4.56
CA LYS A 69 -18.83 -2.75 5.61
C LYS A 69 -17.75 -2.29 6.60
N LYS A 70 -16.66 -1.69 6.10
CA LYS A 70 -15.60 -1.15 6.94
C LYS A 70 -16.11 -0.05 7.88
N ARG A 71 -16.92 0.89 7.38
CA ARG A 71 -17.53 1.94 8.21
C ARG A 71 -18.45 1.39 9.30
N ILE A 72 -19.20 0.32 9.00
CA ILE A 72 -20.06 -0.34 9.99
C ILE A 72 -19.20 -1.03 11.04
N ALA A 73 -18.17 -1.77 10.62
CA ALA A 73 -17.24 -2.43 11.53
C ALA A 73 -16.53 -1.41 12.47
N GLU A 74 -16.02 -0.30 11.93
CA GLU A 74 -15.40 0.77 12.72
C GLU A 74 -16.34 1.37 13.77
N LYS A 75 -17.66 1.43 13.50
CA LYS A 75 -18.67 1.89 14.46
C LYS A 75 -19.01 0.85 15.54
N LEU A 76 -18.86 -0.44 15.22
CA LEU A 76 -19.16 -1.55 16.12
C LEU A 76 -17.94 -2.00 16.94
N GLU A 77 -16.73 -1.63 16.51
CA GLU A 77 -15.51 -1.82 17.28
C GLU A 77 -15.61 -1.03 18.61
N LYS A 78 -15.51 -1.75 19.74
CA LYS A 78 -15.41 -1.14 21.07
C LYS A 78 -14.21 -0.18 21.10
N PRO A 79 -14.25 0.92 21.88
CA PRO A 79 -13.11 1.82 22.00
C PRO A 79 -11.88 0.99 22.37
N LYS A 80 -10.81 1.11 21.57
CA LYS A 80 -9.52 0.53 21.92
C LYS A 80 -9.10 1.16 23.24
N ALA A 81 -9.10 0.34 24.30
CA ALA A 81 -8.56 0.68 25.61
C ALA A 81 -7.06 1.00 25.53
#